data_AF-A0A2A2R625-F1
#
_entry.id   AF-A0A2A2R625-F1
#
_cell.length_a   1.000
_cell.length_b   1.000
_cell.length_c   1.000
_cell.angle_alpha   90.00
_cell.angle_beta   90.00
_cell.angle_gamma   90.00
#
_symmetry.space_group_name_H-M   'P 1'
#
loop_
_entity.id
_entity.type
_entity.pdbx_description
1 polymer ?
#
loop_
_entity_poly.entity_id
_entity_poly.type
_entity_poly.pdbx_seq_one_letter_code
_entity_poly.pdbx_strand_id
1 'polypeptide(L)'
;MNDNRNKSWNNQTVIEEVKAWNQAGKPLYSHYMRQNYQELLAAGIRYYGSWRTAVEAAGIAYDSIRKYRDWSKERIISTIQELEKQGVDLSFRSMMLSKYAPMVYAAIRPNHFGSWKDALAAAGLAPEEIYRYRSWDDDQIITEIKRLKESGADLSSKKMDETANPLIATARRRFGNWGAALERAGIDYNLIRRRRRWTREQILGEIRELNTKGADLRSGEIRRQNPALFAAACKPRFFGSWSKALQASQVSDRSQSGIAA
;
A
#
# COMPACT_ATOMS: atom_id res chain seq x y z
N MET A 1 -26.35 -40.09 -28.49
CA MET A 1 -27.78 -40.31 -28.79
C MET A 1 -28.53 -39.07 -28.37
N ASN A 2 -28.96 -38.27 -29.35
CA ASN A 2 -29.64 -36.98 -29.15
C ASN A 2 -31.14 -37.22 -29.35
N ASP A 3 -31.83 -37.63 -28.29
CA ASP A 3 -33.25 -37.96 -28.33
C ASP A 3 -34.00 -37.16 -27.25
N ASN A 4 -34.24 -35.87 -27.52
CA ASN A 4 -35.17 -35.09 -26.71
C ASN A 4 -35.68 -33.82 -27.40
N ARG A 5 -35.96 -33.88 -28.71
CA ARG A 5 -36.33 -32.69 -29.48
C ARG A 5 -37.75 -32.16 -29.26
N ASN A 6 -38.54 -32.72 -28.33
CA ASN A 6 -39.89 -32.23 -28.04
C ASN A 6 -40.38 -32.51 -26.60
N LYS A 7 -39.53 -32.33 -25.59
CA LYS A 7 -39.98 -32.38 -24.19
C LYS A 7 -40.80 -31.13 -23.88
N SER A 8 -42.09 -31.31 -23.54
CA SER A 8 -42.95 -30.23 -23.09
C SER A 8 -42.61 -29.86 -21.64
N TRP A 9 -42.07 -28.66 -21.46
CA TRP A 9 -41.71 -28.15 -20.14
C TRP A 9 -42.90 -27.47 -19.47
N ASN A 10 -43.15 -27.80 -18.20
CA ASN A 10 -44.04 -27.10 -17.30
C ASN A 10 -43.44 -27.13 -15.87
N ASN A 11 -44.10 -26.48 -14.91
CA ASN A 11 -43.63 -26.44 -13.52
C ASN A 11 -43.31 -27.84 -12.97
N GLN A 12 -44.17 -28.83 -13.22
CA GLN A 12 -44.05 -30.19 -12.70
C GLN A 12 -42.92 -30.97 -13.38
N THR A 13 -42.83 -30.92 -14.72
CA THR A 13 -41.81 -31.68 -15.47
C THR A 13 -40.40 -31.15 -15.21
N VAL A 14 -40.24 -29.85 -14.89
CA VAL A 14 -38.96 -29.31 -14.41
C VAL A 14 -38.55 -29.94 -13.09
N ILE A 15 -39.46 -30.05 -12.12
CA ILE A 15 -39.17 -30.62 -10.79
C ILE A 15 -38.85 -32.10 -10.88
N GLU A 16 -39.63 -32.84 -11.67
CA GLU A 16 -39.40 -34.27 -11.92
C GLU A 16 -38.02 -34.49 -12.54
N GLU A 17 -37.65 -33.68 -13.52
CA GLU A 17 -36.35 -33.80 -14.17
C GLU A 17 -35.19 -33.44 -13.24
N VAL A 18 -35.34 -32.37 -12.44
CA VAL A 18 -34.32 -31.99 -11.44
C VAL A 18 -34.14 -33.12 -10.42
N LYS A 19 -35.23 -33.73 -9.94
CA LYS A 19 -35.17 -34.87 -9.01
C LYS A 19 -34.51 -36.08 -9.65
N ALA A 20 -34.88 -36.44 -10.88
CA ALA A 20 -34.29 -37.56 -11.61
C ALA A 20 -32.79 -37.35 -11.84
N TRP A 21 -32.38 -36.12 -12.19
CA TRP A 21 -30.98 -35.76 -12.40
C TRP A 21 -30.17 -35.84 -11.09
N ASN A 22 -30.75 -35.39 -9.97
CA ASN A 22 -30.14 -35.50 -8.65
C ASN A 22 -29.99 -36.96 -8.20
N GLN A 23 -31.02 -37.78 -8.39
CA GLN A 23 -31.00 -39.21 -8.06
C GLN A 23 -29.96 -39.99 -8.88
N ALA A 24 -29.73 -39.58 -10.13
CA ALA A 24 -28.66 -40.11 -10.97
C ALA A 24 -27.25 -39.64 -10.54
N GLY A 25 -27.12 -38.86 -9.46
CA GLY A 25 -25.85 -38.32 -8.97
C GLY A 25 -25.20 -37.30 -9.90
N LYS A 26 -25.96 -36.74 -10.86
CA LYS A 26 -25.43 -35.81 -11.85
C LYS A 26 -25.37 -34.38 -11.26
N PRO A 27 -24.35 -33.58 -11.61
CA PRO A 27 -24.24 -32.24 -11.08
C PRO A 27 -25.40 -31.34 -11.51
N LEU A 28 -25.91 -30.53 -10.58
CA LEU A 28 -27.03 -29.61 -10.78
C LEU A 28 -26.65 -28.12 -10.63
N TYR A 29 -25.37 -27.79 -10.42
CA TYR A 29 -24.95 -26.39 -10.32
C TYR A 29 -25.08 -25.66 -11.67
N SER A 30 -25.52 -24.40 -11.65
CA SER A 30 -25.89 -23.62 -12.86
C SER A 30 -24.87 -23.66 -13.99
N HIS A 31 -23.56 -23.63 -13.70
CA HIS A 31 -22.54 -23.67 -14.74
C HIS A 31 -22.52 -25.00 -15.50
N TYR A 32 -22.65 -26.13 -14.79
CA TYR A 32 -22.76 -27.44 -15.44
C TYR A 32 -24.03 -27.55 -16.26
N MET A 33 -25.15 -27.10 -15.69
CA MET A 33 -26.45 -27.11 -16.39
C MET A 33 -26.40 -26.28 -17.66
N ARG A 34 -25.74 -25.13 -17.64
CA ARG A 34 -25.56 -24.27 -18.83
C ARG A 34 -24.77 -24.96 -19.94
N GLN A 35 -23.81 -25.81 -19.60
CA GLN A 35 -22.95 -26.50 -20.56
C GLN A 35 -23.51 -27.83 -21.04
N ASN A 36 -24.30 -28.53 -20.21
CA ASN A 36 -24.65 -29.94 -20.44
C ASN A 36 -26.16 -30.18 -20.54
N TYR A 37 -27.02 -29.28 -20.07
CA TYR A 37 -28.46 -29.43 -20.13
C TYR A 37 -29.18 -28.07 -20.11
N GLN A 38 -28.96 -27.31 -21.18
CA GLN A 38 -29.38 -25.92 -21.29
C GLN A 38 -30.91 -25.76 -21.33
N GLU A 39 -31.64 -26.73 -21.89
CA GLU A 39 -33.10 -26.74 -21.98
C GLU A 39 -33.73 -26.81 -20.60
N LEU A 40 -33.24 -27.71 -19.73
CA LEU A 40 -33.72 -27.83 -18.37
C LEU A 40 -33.39 -26.55 -17.57
N LEU A 41 -32.18 -26.00 -17.73
CA LEU A 41 -31.80 -24.72 -17.11
C LEU A 41 -32.75 -23.60 -17.52
N ALA A 42 -33.03 -23.47 -18.82
CA ALA A 42 -33.90 -22.44 -19.37
C ALA A 42 -35.35 -22.61 -18.92
N ALA A 43 -35.86 -23.84 -18.86
CA ALA A 43 -37.18 -24.15 -18.34
C ALA A 43 -37.29 -23.78 -16.85
N GLY A 44 -36.30 -24.14 -16.03
CA GLY A 44 -36.27 -23.75 -14.61
C GLY A 44 -36.29 -22.24 -14.41
N ILE A 45 -35.51 -21.50 -15.18
CA ILE A 45 -35.53 -20.01 -15.14
C ILE A 45 -36.89 -19.47 -15.58
N ARG A 46 -37.49 -19.99 -16.66
CA ARG A 46 -38.80 -19.54 -17.17
C ARG A 46 -39.92 -19.74 -16.15
N TYR A 47 -39.94 -20.89 -15.49
CA TYR A 47 -41.07 -21.32 -14.65
C TYR A 47 -40.94 -20.93 -13.17
N TYR A 48 -39.71 -20.84 -12.66
CA TYR A 48 -39.43 -20.53 -11.24
C TYR A 48 -38.68 -19.20 -11.05
N GLY A 49 -38.40 -18.47 -12.12
CA GLY A 49 -37.67 -17.19 -12.13
C GLY A 49 -36.14 -17.34 -12.03
N SER A 50 -35.63 -18.40 -11.40
CA SER A 50 -34.21 -18.69 -11.33
C SER A 50 -33.94 -20.19 -11.27
N TRP A 51 -32.71 -20.60 -11.61
CA TRP A 51 -32.31 -21.99 -11.46
C TRP A 51 -32.25 -22.44 -9.98
N ARG A 52 -31.84 -21.54 -9.09
CA ARG A 52 -31.80 -21.80 -7.65
C ARG A 52 -33.19 -22.17 -7.14
N THR A 53 -34.18 -21.34 -7.45
CA THR A 53 -35.57 -21.54 -7.01
C THR A 53 -36.18 -22.80 -7.61
N ALA A 54 -35.87 -23.14 -8.86
CA ALA A 54 -36.30 -24.42 -9.45
C ALA A 54 -35.74 -25.64 -8.70
N VAL A 55 -34.46 -25.61 -8.31
CA VAL A 55 -33.83 -26.70 -7.55
C VAL A 55 -34.34 -26.77 -6.12
N GLU A 56 -34.54 -25.62 -5.47
CA GLU A 56 -35.10 -25.54 -4.11
C GLU A 56 -36.56 -26.02 -4.07
N ALA A 57 -37.35 -25.70 -5.10
CA ALA A 57 -38.71 -26.23 -5.27
C ALA A 57 -38.73 -27.76 -5.47
N ALA A 58 -37.63 -28.36 -5.93
CA ALA A 58 -37.45 -29.81 -5.99
C ALA A 58 -37.09 -30.44 -4.63
N GLY A 59 -36.99 -29.64 -3.56
CA GLY A 59 -36.62 -30.09 -2.22
C GLY A 59 -35.11 -30.24 -2.03
N ILE A 60 -34.30 -29.69 -2.93
CA ILE A 60 -32.84 -29.78 -2.88
C ILE A 60 -32.29 -28.42 -2.45
N ALA A 61 -31.58 -28.37 -1.33
CA ALA A 61 -30.91 -27.15 -0.88
C ALA A 61 -29.82 -26.75 -1.90
N TYR A 62 -30.06 -25.71 -2.71
CA TYR A 62 -29.17 -25.36 -3.82
C TYR A 62 -27.71 -25.07 -3.38
N ASP A 63 -27.55 -24.55 -2.16
CA ASP A 63 -26.23 -24.27 -1.58
C ASP A 63 -25.39 -25.55 -1.36
N SER A 64 -26.00 -26.74 -1.21
CA SER A 64 -25.27 -28.00 -1.05
C SER A 64 -24.73 -28.58 -2.36
N ILE A 65 -25.29 -28.19 -3.50
CA ILE A 65 -24.91 -28.69 -4.83
C ILE A 65 -24.03 -27.73 -5.62
N ARG A 66 -23.84 -26.50 -5.14
CA ARG A 66 -23.09 -25.47 -5.87
C ARG A 66 -21.59 -25.75 -5.82
N LYS A 67 -20.95 -25.82 -6.99
CA LYS A 67 -19.49 -26.09 -7.11
C LYS A 67 -18.60 -25.09 -6.38
N TYR A 68 -18.99 -23.81 -6.38
CA TYR A 68 -18.27 -22.74 -5.71
C TYR A 68 -19.17 -22.10 -4.66
N ARG A 69 -18.67 -21.95 -3.44
CA ARG A 69 -19.37 -21.26 -2.37
C ARG A 69 -19.79 -19.86 -2.84
N ASP A 70 -21.06 -19.53 -2.67
CA ASP A 70 -21.57 -18.20 -3.02
C ASP A 70 -21.24 -17.22 -1.88
N TRP A 71 -20.91 -15.98 -2.18
CA TRP A 71 -20.54 -14.99 -1.16
C TRP A 71 -21.46 -13.79 -1.29
N SER A 72 -22.63 -13.85 -0.67
CA SER A 72 -23.51 -12.68 -0.56
C SER A 72 -22.96 -11.69 0.48
N LYS A 73 -23.45 -10.45 0.47
CA LYS A 73 -23.08 -9.44 1.47
C LYS A 73 -23.35 -9.93 2.90
N GLU A 74 -24.53 -10.51 3.12
CA GLU A 74 -24.98 -11.01 4.42
C GLU A 74 -24.08 -12.15 4.92
N ARG A 75 -23.69 -13.05 4.01
CA ARG A 75 -22.80 -14.16 4.36
C ARG A 75 -21.37 -13.71 4.61
N ILE A 76 -20.88 -12.71 3.88
CA ILE A 76 -19.58 -12.09 4.16
C ILE A 76 -19.61 -11.47 5.56
N ILE A 77 -20.64 -10.67 5.87
CA ILE A 77 -20.83 -10.03 7.19
C ILE A 77 -20.86 -11.08 8.30
N SER A 78 -21.71 -12.10 8.19
CA SER A 78 -21.83 -13.12 9.24
C SER A 78 -20.56 -13.93 9.41
N THR A 79 -19.82 -14.20 8.31
CA THR A 79 -18.52 -14.88 8.39
C THR A 79 -17.47 -13.99 9.05
N ILE A 80 -17.44 -12.69 8.76
CA ILE A 80 -16.53 -11.74 9.42
C ILE A 80 -16.79 -11.72 10.92
N GLN A 81 -18.05 -11.61 11.35
CA GLN A 81 -18.44 -11.61 12.76
C GLN A 81 -18.10 -12.92 13.48
N GLU A 82 -18.26 -14.07 12.81
CA GLU A 82 -17.86 -15.36 13.37
C GLU A 82 -16.34 -15.45 13.55
N LEU A 83 -15.57 -14.99 12.57
CA LEU A 83 -14.11 -15.01 12.64
C LEU A 83 -13.55 -14.05 13.70
N GLU A 84 -14.20 -12.91 13.90
CA GLU A 84 -13.89 -11.99 14.99
C GLU A 84 -14.05 -12.67 16.35
N LYS A 85 -15.18 -13.35 16.58
CA LYS A 85 -15.43 -14.10 17.83
C LYS A 85 -14.41 -15.21 18.07
N GLN A 86 -13.87 -15.79 16.99
CA GLN A 86 -12.80 -16.79 17.03
C GLN A 86 -11.41 -16.17 17.23
N GLY A 87 -11.29 -14.84 17.30
CA GLY A 87 -10.01 -14.14 17.47
C GLY A 87 -9.10 -14.22 16.24
N VAL A 88 -9.66 -14.49 15.05
CA VAL A 88 -8.89 -14.58 13.81
C VAL A 88 -8.40 -13.18 13.40
N ASP A 89 -7.17 -13.10 12.90
CA ASP A 89 -6.64 -11.86 12.34
C ASP A 89 -7.38 -11.51 11.03
N LEU A 90 -8.28 -10.51 11.12
CA LEU A 90 -9.13 -10.02 10.04
C LEU A 90 -8.45 -9.00 9.12
N SER A 91 -7.14 -8.74 9.29
CA SER A 91 -6.42 -7.86 8.38
C SER A 91 -6.49 -8.39 6.95
N PHE A 92 -6.56 -7.48 5.97
CA PHE A 92 -6.68 -7.85 4.56
C PHE A 92 -5.63 -8.87 4.13
N ARG A 93 -4.37 -8.68 4.55
CA ARG A 93 -3.26 -9.58 4.22
C ARG A 93 -3.45 -10.97 4.83
N SER A 94 -3.82 -11.06 6.11
CA SER A 94 -4.09 -12.33 6.78
C SER A 94 -5.20 -13.10 6.06
N MET A 95 -6.32 -12.42 5.81
CA MET A 95 -7.49 -13.02 5.16
C MET A 95 -7.20 -13.47 3.72
N MET A 96 -6.45 -12.67 2.94
CA MET A 96 -6.06 -13.01 1.57
C MET A 96 -5.08 -14.18 1.47
N LEU A 97 -4.23 -14.40 2.47
CA LEU A 97 -3.27 -15.50 2.51
C LEU A 97 -3.86 -16.79 3.12
N SER A 98 -5.14 -16.75 3.50
CA SER A 98 -5.84 -17.86 4.16
C SER A 98 -6.85 -18.56 3.22
N LYS A 99 -7.51 -19.59 3.73
CA LYS A 99 -8.66 -20.25 3.06
C LYS A 99 -9.84 -19.31 2.78
N TYR A 100 -9.85 -18.11 3.37
CA TYR A 100 -10.90 -17.10 3.18
C TYR A 100 -10.62 -16.15 2.00
N ALA A 101 -9.55 -16.33 1.24
CA ALA A 101 -9.25 -15.48 0.08
C ALA A 101 -10.45 -15.32 -0.90
N PRO A 102 -11.24 -16.38 -1.24
CA PRO A 102 -12.41 -16.21 -2.09
C PRO A 102 -13.48 -15.27 -1.52
N MET A 103 -13.62 -15.22 -0.18
CA MET A 103 -14.51 -14.28 0.51
C MET A 103 -14.04 -12.85 0.31
N VAL A 104 -12.73 -12.62 0.50
CA VAL A 104 -12.13 -11.29 0.34
C VAL A 104 -12.27 -10.81 -1.10
N TYR A 105 -12.01 -11.69 -2.08
CA TYR A 105 -12.22 -11.37 -3.50
C TYR A 105 -13.67 -11.03 -3.83
N ALA A 106 -14.64 -11.65 -3.18
CA ALA A 106 -16.05 -11.27 -3.35
C ALA A 106 -16.34 -9.91 -2.70
N ALA A 107 -15.84 -9.68 -1.48
CA ALA A 107 -16.09 -8.48 -0.70
C ALA A 107 -15.59 -7.20 -1.39
N ILE A 108 -14.39 -7.23 -1.99
CA ILE A 108 -13.78 -6.06 -2.66
C ILE A 108 -14.41 -5.71 -4.02
N ARG A 109 -15.38 -6.50 -4.52
CA ARG A 109 -16.03 -6.17 -5.80
C ARG A 109 -16.94 -4.96 -5.63
N PRO A 110 -17.06 -4.09 -6.66
CA PRO A 110 -17.95 -2.93 -6.62
C PRO A 110 -19.42 -3.28 -6.36
N ASN A 111 -19.90 -4.43 -6.85
CA ASN A 111 -21.27 -4.90 -6.61
C ASN A 111 -21.48 -5.53 -5.22
N HIS A 112 -20.43 -5.61 -4.40
CA HIS A 112 -20.50 -5.99 -2.99
C HIS A 112 -20.21 -4.75 -2.15
N PHE A 113 -19.06 -4.68 -1.48
CA PHE A 113 -18.70 -3.58 -0.60
C PHE A 113 -17.75 -2.58 -1.25
N GLY A 114 -17.04 -2.98 -2.32
CA GLY A 114 -16.04 -2.15 -2.99
C GLY A 114 -14.67 -2.17 -2.31
N SER A 115 -14.60 -2.41 -1.00
CA SER A 115 -13.35 -2.62 -0.28
C SER A 115 -13.53 -3.58 0.90
N TRP A 116 -12.41 -4.13 1.40
CA TRP A 116 -12.42 -4.95 2.62
C TRP A 116 -12.70 -4.11 3.86
N LYS A 117 -12.26 -2.84 3.85
CA LYS A 117 -12.57 -1.87 4.92
C LYS A 117 -14.08 -1.68 5.07
N ASP A 118 -14.78 -1.50 3.95
CA ASP A 118 -16.24 -1.31 3.95
C ASP A 118 -16.99 -2.59 4.36
N ALA A 119 -16.44 -3.76 4.02
CA ALA A 119 -16.99 -5.04 4.48
C ALA A 119 -16.85 -5.22 6.00
N LEU A 120 -15.71 -4.83 6.59
CA LEU A 120 -15.51 -4.83 8.04
C LEU A 120 -16.44 -3.84 8.74
N ALA A 121 -16.56 -2.62 8.19
CA ALA A 121 -17.49 -1.60 8.71
C ALA A 121 -18.95 -2.08 8.67
N ALA A 122 -19.37 -2.70 7.56
CA ALA A 122 -20.70 -3.28 7.42
C ALA A 122 -20.95 -4.46 8.38
N ALA A 123 -19.89 -5.12 8.85
CA ALA A 123 -19.97 -6.14 9.89
C ALA A 123 -20.03 -5.58 11.31
N GLY A 124 -19.97 -4.25 11.47
CA GLY A 124 -19.99 -3.56 12.77
C GLY A 124 -18.61 -3.40 13.41
N LEU A 125 -17.54 -3.68 12.68
CA LEU A 125 -16.17 -3.58 13.18
C LEU A 125 -15.58 -2.21 12.86
N ALA A 126 -14.68 -1.73 13.72
CA ALA A 126 -13.86 -0.55 13.47
C ALA A 126 -12.62 -0.96 12.64
N PRO A 127 -12.58 -0.69 11.32
CA PRO A 127 -11.46 -1.17 10.51
C PRO A 127 -10.12 -0.57 10.94
N GLU A 128 -10.11 0.65 11.48
CA GLU A 128 -8.93 1.35 11.97
C GLU A 128 -8.21 0.59 13.09
N GLU A 129 -8.93 -0.20 13.89
CA GLU A 129 -8.37 -1.05 14.95
C GLU A 129 -7.79 -2.34 14.37
N ILE A 130 -8.36 -2.85 13.27
CA ILE A 130 -7.97 -4.10 12.60
C ILE A 130 -6.77 -3.87 11.67
N TYR A 131 -6.76 -2.76 10.95
CA TYR A 131 -5.63 -2.34 10.14
C TYR A 131 -4.52 -1.81 11.07
N ARG A 132 -3.73 -2.73 11.63
CA ARG A 132 -2.56 -2.45 12.48
C ARG A 132 -1.58 -1.44 11.86
N TYR A 133 -1.62 -1.25 10.54
CA TYR A 133 -0.88 -0.23 9.83
C TYR A 133 -1.83 0.85 9.32
N ARG A 134 -1.79 2.01 9.99
CA ARG A 134 -2.35 3.26 9.47
C ARG A 134 -1.80 3.45 8.04
N SER A 135 -2.66 3.39 7.02
CA SER A 135 -2.23 3.74 5.67
C SER A 135 -1.94 5.23 5.67
N TRP A 136 -0.69 5.61 5.43
CA TRP A 136 -0.29 7.01 5.35
C TRP A 136 -0.44 7.50 3.92
N ASP A 137 -1.38 8.43 3.69
CA ASP A 137 -1.37 9.30 2.51
C ASP A 137 -0.50 10.56 2.74
N ASP A 138 -0.33 11.38 1.71
CA ASP A 138 0.54 12.55 1.76
C ASP A 138 0.08 13.56 2.82
N ASP A 139 -1.22 13.81 2.92
CA ASP A 139 -1.81 14.79 3.84
C ASP A 139 -1.72 14.31 5.30
N GLN A 140 -1.94 13.03 5.55
CA GLN A 140 -1.78 12.41 6.86
C GLN A 140 -0.33 12.45 7.32
N ILE A 141 0.64 12.21 6.42
CA ILE A 141 2.07 12.33 6.75
C ILE A 141 2.40 13.76 7.15
N ILE A 142 1.97 14.74 6.35
CA ILE A 142 2.22 16.16 6.63
C ILE A 142 1.58 16.58 7.96
N THR A 143 0.34 16.14 8.20
CA THR A 143 -0.41 16.44 9.44
C THR A 143 0.30 15.86 10.66
N GLU A 144 0.74 14.60 10.59
CA GLU A 144 1.46 13.98 11.71
C GLU A 144 2.83 14.61 11.95
N ILE A 145 3.55 14.99 10.89
CA ILE A 145 4.81 15.73 11.01
C ILE A 145 4.60 17.05 11.78
N LYS A 146 3.55 17.81 11.45
CA LYS A 146 3.22 19.06 12.14
C LYS A 146 2.86 18.80 13.61
N ARG A 147 2.03 17.80 13.88
CA ARG A 147 1.67 17.39 15.24
C ARG A 147 2.89 17.02 16.07
N LEU A 148 3.83 16.25 15.50
CA LEU A 148 5.08 15.88 16.17
C LEU A 148 5.97 17.10 16.42
N LYS A 149 5.99 18.07 15.51
CA LYS A 149 6.71 19.33 15.71
C LYS A 149 6.15 20.12 16.89
N GLU A 150 4.82 20.25 16.95
CA GLU A 150 4.09 20.94 18.02
C GLU A 150 4.30 20.27 19.38
N SER A 151 4.35 18.93 19.41
CA SER A 151 4.65 18.18 20.63
C SER A 151 6.13 18.20 21.04
N GLY A 152 6.98 18.97 20.34
CA GLY A 152 8.42 19.07 20.64
C GLY A 152 9.22 17.80 20.34
N ALA A 153 8.70 16.90 19.50
CA ALA A 153 9.42 15.68 19.14
C ALA A 153 10.70 16.00 18.35
N ASP A 154 11.74 15.18 18.54
CA ASP A 154 12.95 15.27 17.75
C ASP A 154 12.72 14.63 16.37
N LEU A 155 12.52 15.50 15.37
CA LEU A 155 12.25 15.13 13.98
C LEU A 155 13.52 14.78 13.19
N SER A 156 14.68 14.59 13.85
CA SER A 156 15.86 14.11 13.16
C SER A 156 15.60 12.71 12.60
N SER A 157 16.09 12.45 11.37
CA SER A 157 15.84 11.18 10.69
C SER A 157 16.18 9.96 11.53
N LYS A 158 17.26 10.02 12.34
CA LYS A 158 17.66 8.92 13.22
C LYS A 158 16.60 8.66 14.30
N LYS A 159 16.13 9.71 14.98
CA LYS A 159 15.14 9.55 16.05
C LYS A 159 13.80 9.08 15.50
N MET A 160 13.43 9.55 14.31
CA MET A 160 12.22 9.10 13.61
C MET A 160 12.30 7.65 13.15
N ASP A 161 13.48 7.17 12.71
CA ASP A 161 13.69 5.74 12.43
C ASP A 161 13.47 4.86 13.65
N GLU A 162 13.81 5.35 14.85
CA GLU A 162 13.67 4.62 16.13
C GLU A 162 12.25 4.68 16.69
N THR A 163 11.59 5.84 16.61
CA THR A 163 10.32 6.10 17.35
C THR A 163 9.07 6.09 16.46
N ALA A 164 9.23 6.27 15.15
CA ALA A 164 8.12 6.39 14.21
C ALA A 164 8.50 5.80 12.84
N ASN A 165 9.12 4.62 12.84
CA ASN A 165 9.65 3.96 11.65
C ASN A 165 8.65 3.87 10.47
N PRO A 166 7.37 3.47 10.69
CA PRO A 166 6.42 3.38 9.58
C PRO A 166 6.13 4.72 8.91
N LEU A 167 6.07 5.81 9.69
CA LEU A 167 5.85 7.17 9.20
C LEU A 167 7.02 7.62 8.31
N ILE A 168 8.26 7.56 8.84
CA ILE A 168 9.44 8.01 8.07
C ILE A 168 9.72 7.13 6.86
N ALA A 169 9.50 5.81 6.96
CA ALA A 169 9.65 4.91 5.82
C ALA A 169 8.65 5.26 4.70
N THR A 170 7.40 5.56 5.06
CA THR A 170 6.38 5.92 4.06
C THR A 170 6.64 7.31 3.49
N ALA A 171 7.00 8.28 4.33
CA ALA A 171 7.38 9.62 3.91
C ALA A 171 8.56 9.62 2.93
N ARG A 172 9.60 8.80 3.16
CA ARG A 172 10.71 8.65 2.22
C ARG A 172 10.27 8.10 0.87
N ARG A 173 9.34 7.13 0.85
CA ARG A 173 8.84 6.56 -0.41
C ARG A 173 8.00 7.56 -1.21
N ARG A 174 7.18 8.36 -0.53
CA ARG A 174 6.26 9.31 -1.18
C ARG A 174 6.93 10.64 -1.58
N PHE A 175 7.75 11.20 -0.69
CA PHE A 175 8.41 12.50 -0.90
C PHE A 175 9.88 12.37 -1.33
N GLY A 176 10.37 11.14 -1.56
CA GLY A 176 11.75 10.83 -1.95
C GLY A 176 12.74 10.80 -0.78
N ASN A 177 12.60 11.68 0.21
CA ASN A 177 13.39 11.63 1.46
C ASN A 177 12.67 12.33 2.63
N TRP A 178 13.14 12.09 3.86
CA TRP A 178 12.54 12.67 5.06
C TRP A 178 12.63 14.20 5.12
N GLY A 179 13.72 14.78 4.63
CA GLY A 179 13.87 16.24 4.57
C GLY A 179 12.84 16.88 3.64
N ALA A 180 12.59 16.28 2.48
CA ALA A 180 11.55 16.74 1.56
C ALA A 180 10.15 16.62 2.17
N ALA A 181 9.88 15.60 2.99
CA ALA A 181 8.60 15.50 3.71
C ALA A 181 8.45 16.62 4.75
N LEU A 182 9.52 16.95 5.49
CA LEU A 182 9.54 18.07 6.44
C LEU A 182 9.35 19.42 5.74
N GLU A 183 10.00 19.63 4.60
CA GLU A 183 9.86 20.85 3.80
C GLU A 183 8.41 21.03 3.32
N ARG A 184 7.71 19.94 2.99
CA ARG A 184 6.27 19.96 2.61
C ARG A 184 5.38 20.30 3.80
N ALA A 185 5.82 19.97 5.01
CA ALA A 185 5.19 20.41 6.24
C ALA A 185 5.58 21.85 6.66
N GLY A 186 6.40 22.56 5.86
CA GLY A 186 6.86 23.92 6.15
C GLY A 186 8.02 23.96 7.15
N ILE A 187 8.74 22.86 7.33
CA ILE A 187 9.82 22.73 8.32
C ILE A 187 11.17 22.67 7.60
N ASP A 188 12.06 23.63 7.89
CA ASP A 188 13.42 23.61 7.35
C ASP A 188 14.24 22.49 8.01
N TYR A 189 14.50 21.42 7.26
CA TYR A 189 15.26 20.29 7.75
C TYR A 189 16.72 20.62 8.05
N ASN A 190 17.28 21.70 7.51
CA ASN A 190 18.66 22.10 7.80
C ASN A 190 18.86 22.49 9.26
N LEU A 191 17.81 22.99 9.92
CA LEU A 191 17.81 23.32 11.34
C LEU A 191 17.68 22.09 12.26
N ILE A 192 17.24 20.96 11.71
CA ILE A 192 16.91 19.74 12.48
C ILE A 192 17.98 18.66 12.28
N ARG A 193 18.57 18.58 11.09
CA ARG A 193 19.54 17.54 10.76
C ARG A 193 20.78 17.65 11.65
N ARG A 194 21.17 16.53 12.26
CA ARG A 194 22.38 16.45 13.09
C ARG A 194 23.68 16.39 12.28
N ARG A 195 23.61 15.93 11.03
CA ARG A 195 24.75 15.86 10.12
C ARG A 195 24.52 16.81 8.95
N ARG A 196 25.47 17.72 8.75
CA ARG A 196 25.45 18.64 7.62
C ARG A 196 25.54 17.86 6.31
N ARG A 197 24.61 18.12 5.38
CA ARG A 197 24.75 17.72 3.98
C ARG A 197 25.56 18.79 3.28
N TRP A 198 26.48 18.34 2.44
CA TRP A 198 27.29 19.19 1.57
C TRP A 198 26.72 19.13 0.15
N THR A 199 26.62 20.29 -0.50
CA THR A 199 26.46 20.41 -1.95
C THR A 199 27.70 21.12 -2.52
N ARG A 200 27.87 21.09 -3.85
CA ARG A 200 28.96 21.82 -4.50
C ARG A 200 28.85 23.31 -4.18
N GLU A 201 27.65 23.86 -4.25
CA GLU A 201 27.34 25.27 -4.02
C GLU A 201 27.64 25.67 -2.57
N GLN A 202 27.29 24.82 -1.59
CA GLN A 202 27.61 25.05 -0.18
C GLN A 202 29.12 25.05 0.08
N ILE A 203 29.85 24.11 -0.53
CA ILE A 203 31.31 24.07 -0.42
C ILE A 203 31.93 25.34 -1.01
N LEU A 204 31.50 25.76 -2.20
CA LEU A 204 32.01 26.99 -2.85
C LEU A 204 31.65 28.25 -2.05
N GLY A 205 30.42 28.32 -1.52
CA GLY A 205 29.97 29.42 -0.67
C GLY A 205 30.84 29.59 0.58
N GLU A 206 31.14 28.49 1.27
CA GLU A 206 32.02 28.53 2.45
C GLU A 206 33.46 28.89 2.13
N ILE A 207 34.00 28.38 1.02
CA ILE A 207 35.35 28.77 0.58
C ILE A 207 35.42 30.28 0.36
N ARG A 208 34.40 30.87 -0.29
CA ARG A 208 34.32 32.32 -0.51
C ARG A 208 34.16 33.07 0.80
N GLU A 209 33.33 32.59 1.72
CA GLU A 209 33.14 33.20 3.03
C GLU A 209 34.42 33.16 3.89
N LEU A 210 35.16 32.06 3.86
CA LEU A 210 36.45 31.96 4.54
C LEU A 210 37.46 32.94 3.92
N ASN A 211 37.46 33.08 2.60
CA ASN A 211 38.29 34.07 1.91
C ASN A 211 37.94 35.52 2.31
N THR A 212 36.65 35.87 2.35
CA THR A 212 36.24 37.23 2.74
C THR A 212 36.59 37.54 4.20
N LYS A 213 36.61 36.53 5.06
CA LYS A 213 37.06 36.62 6.46
C LYS A 213 38.60 36.63 6.61
N GLY A 214 39.35 36.56 5.51
CA GLY A 214 40.81 36.54 5.52
C GLY A 214 41.41 35.25 6.10
N ALA A 215 40.65 34.16 6.11
CA ALA A 215 41.14 32.87 6.57
C ALA A 215 42.21 32.32 5.61
N ASP A 216 43.22 31.64 6.18
CA ASP A 216 44.24 30.97 5.40
C ASP A 216 43.67 29.71 4.74
N LEU A 217 43.56 29.75 3.41
CA LEU A 217 42.94 28.70 2.60
C LEU A 217 43.90 27.55 2.24
N ARG A 218 45.14 27.54 2.77
CA ARG A 218 46.07 26.43 2.57
C ARG A 218 45.43 25.13 3.06
N SER A 219 45.65 24.07 2.29
CA SER A 219 45.01 22.76 2.51
C SER A 219 45.23 22.22 3.94
N GLY A 220 46.42 22.40 4.50
CA GLY A 220 46.74 22.02 5.87
C GLY A 220 45.94 22.79 6.92
N GLU A 221 45.78 24.10 6.72
CA GLU A 221 45.08 24.96 7.66
C GLU A 221 43.57 24.70 7.65
N ILE A 222 42.99 24.56 6.46
CA ILE A 222 41.57 24.23 6.31
C ILE A 222 41.26 22.83 6.82
N ARG A 223 42.15 21.86 6.64
CA ARG A 223 41.99 20.53 7.24
C ARG A 223 41.96 20.60 8.78
N ARG A 224 42.69 21.53 9.38
CA ARG A 224 42.75 21.72 10.84
C ARG A 224 41.53 22.48 11.36
N GLN A 225 41.22 23.64 10.80
CA GLN A 225 40.15 24.52 11.29
C GLN A 225 38.76 24.11 10.81
N ASN A 226 38.64 23.60 9.58
CA ASN A 226 37.37 23.26 8.94
C ASN A 226 37.40 21.84 8.35
N PRO A 227 37.61 20.79 9.18
CA PRO A 227 37.83 19.42 8.71
C PRO A 227 36.66 18.86 7.90
N ALA A 228 35.42 19.26 8.24
CA ALA A 228 34.22 18.80 7.53
C ALA A 228 34.12 19.39 6.11
N LEU A 229 34.45 20.67 5.94
CA LEU A 229 34.49 21.35 4.64
C LEU A 229 35.60 20.75 3.76
N PHE A 230 36.80 20.60 4.34
CA PHE A 230 37.94 19.99 3.66
C PHE A 230 37.61 18.56 3.17
N ALA A 231 37.11 17.73 4.08
CA ALA A 231 36.75 16.35 3.76
C ALA A 231 35.63 16.26 2.73
N ALA A 232 34.68 17.21 2.72
CA ALA A 232 33.63 17.28 1.72
C ALA A 232 34.19 17.65 0.34
N ALA A 233 34.94 18.74 0.24
CA ALA A 233 35.56 19.21 -1.00
C ALA A 233 36.40 18.11 -1.69
N CYS A 234 37.15 17.34 -0.91
CA CYS A 234 38.00 16.25 -1.41
C CYS A 234 37.24 15.00 -1.91
N LYS A 235 35.92 14.87 -1.71
CA LYS A 235 35.20 13.69 -2.23
C LYS A 235 35.09 13.74 -3.77
N PRO A 236 35.28 12.61 -4.48
CA PRO A 236 35.21 12.58 -5.95
C PRO A 236 33.90 13.11 -6.54
N ARG A 237 32.76 12.84 -5.90
CA ARG A 237 31.44 13.34 -6.33
C ARG A 237 31.29 14.88 -6.30
N PHE A 238 32.11 15.57 -5.50
CA PHE A 238 32.15 17.02 -5.45
C PHE A 238 33.32 17.53 -6.31
N PHE A 239 34.50 17.76 -5.74
CA PHE A 239 35.63 18.31 -6.50
C PHE A 239 36.82 17.35 -6.60
N GLY A 240 36.86 16.30 -5.77
CA GLY A 240 37.93 15.30 -5.74
C GLY A 240 39.24 15.77 -5.10
N SER A 241 39.46 17.08 -4.94
CA SER A 241 40.55 17.64 -4.15
C SER A 241 40.24 19.07 -3.68
N TRP A 242 40.91 19.51 -2.62
CA TRP A 242 40.80 20.88 -2.11
C TRP A 242 41.22 21.92 -3.15
N SER A 243 42.31 21.68 -3.88
CA SER A 243 42.81 22.57 -4.93
C SER A 243 41.79 22.76 -6.06
N LYS A 244 41.10 21.69 -6.49
CA LYS A 244 40.02 21.78 -7.49
C LYS A 244 38.82 22.57 -6.97
N ALA A 245 38.47 22.41 -5.69
CA ALA A 245 37.40 23.19 -5.06
C ALA A 245 37.75 24.68 -4.96
N LEU A 246 39.00 25.01 -4.59
CA LEU A 246 39.50 26.39 -4.55
C LEU A 246 39.47 27.03 -5.95
N GLN A 247 39.99 26.33 -6.97
CA GLN A 247 39.95 26.83 -8.34
C GLN A 247 38.50 27.08 -8.81
N ALA A 248 37.59 26.14 -8.52
CA ALA A 248 36.17 26.29 -8.85
C ALA A 248 35.48 27.43 -8.07
N SER A 249 36.00 27.80 -6.89
CA SER A 249 35.47 28.91 -6.09
C SER A 249 35.82 30.29 -6.64
N GLN A 250 36.75 30.37 -7.59
CA GLN A 250 37.29 31.60 -8.20
C GLN A 250 37.90 32.57 -7.17
N VAL A 251 38.39 32.02 -6.07
CA VAL A 251 39.12 32.78 -5.05
C VAL A 251 40.60 32.80 -5.41
N SER A 252 41.20 33.99 -5.48
CA SER A 252 42.65 34.15 -5.64
C SER A 252 43.37 33.86 -4.33
N ASP A 253 44.21 32.83 -4.30
CA ASP A 253 45.06 32.52 -3.15
C ASP A 253 46.13 33.60 -2.98
N ARG A 254 45.92 34.51 -2.02
CA ARG A 254 46.85 35.61 -1.70
C ARG A 254 48.20 35.11 -1.14
N SER A 255 48.31 33.82 -0.81
CA SER A 255 49.49 33.21 -0.21
C SER A 255 50.61 32.90 -1.21
N GLN A 256 50.34 32.98 -2.53
CA GLN A 256 51.36 32.77 -3.58
C GLN A 256 52.07 34.05 -4.04
N SER A 257 51.66 35.23 -3.57
CA SER A 257 52.25 36.52 -3.98
C SER A 257 53.49 36.94 -3.17
N GLY A 258 54.07 36.06 -2.36
CA GLY A 258 55.16 36.37 -1.43
C GLY A 258 56.58 35.96 -1.84
N ILE A 259 56.80 35.45 -3.05
CA ILE A 259 58.15 35.08 -3.53
C ILE A 259 58.41 35.75 -4.89
N ALA A 260 58.65 37.06 -4.86
CA ALA A 260 59.33 37.78 -5.92
C ALA A 260 60.00 39.01 -5.30
N ALA A 261 61.23 38.82 -4.84
CA ALA A 261 62.25 39.85 -4.66
C ALA A 261 63.57 39.25 -5.13
#